data_AF-A0A529WAJ4-F1
#
_entry.id   AF-A0A529WAJ4-F1
#
_cell.length_a   1.000
_cell.length_b   1.000
_cell.length_c   1.000
_cell.angle_alpha   90.00
_cell.angle_beta   90.00
_cell.angle_gamma   90.00
#
_symmetry.space_group_name_H-M   'P 1'
#
loop_
_entity.id
_entity.type
_entity.pdbx_description
1 polymer ?
#
loop_
_entity_poly.entity_id
_entity_poly.type
_entity_poly.pdbx_seq_one_letter_code
_entity_poly.pdbx_strand_id
1 'polypeptide(L)' 'MQDPDRLAAMAAAARSAGKPNAARLLADLTEAIASGKTVSDYRRTRA' A
#
# COMPACT_ATOMS: atom_id res chain seq x y z
N MET A 1 9.59 -7.74 6.58
CA MET A 1 8.91 -7.80 5.26
C MET A 1 8.10 -6.51 5.03
N GLN A 2 8.76 -5.36 4.87
CA GLN A 2 8.10 -4.10 4.52
C GLN A 2 8.99 -3.38 3.51
N ASP A 3 9.19 -3.99 2.34
CA ASP A 3 9.86 -3.31 1.22
C ASP A 3 8.84 -2.44 0.49
N PRO A 4 8.99 -1.11 0.48
CA PRO A 4 8.11 -0.20 -0.26
C PRO A 4 8.05 -0.56 -1.75
N ASP A 5 9.17 -0.99 -2.32
CA ASP A 5 9.27 -1.38 -3.74
C ASP A 5 8.37 -2.56 -4.09
N ARG A 6 8.24 -3.55 -3.19
CA ARG A 6 7.32 -4.68 -3.39
C ARG A 6 5.86 -4.23 -3.36
N LEU A 7 5.52 -3.28 -2.49
CA LEU A 7 4.16 -2.76 -2.40
C LEU A 7 3.79 -1.92 -3.62
N ALA A 8 4.72 -1.11 -4.13
CA ALA A 8 4.56 -0.37 -5.38
C ALA A 8 4.33 -1.32 -6.58
N ALA A 9 5.11 -2.40 -6.67
CA ALA A 9 4.93 -3.41 -7.70
C ALA A 9 3.55 -4.11 -7.59
N MET A 10 3.09 -4.43 -6.38
CA MET A 10 1.75 -4.99 -6.17
C MET A 10 0.65 -3.99 -6.52
N ALA A 11 0.82 -2.70 -6.24
CA ALA A 11 -0.14 -1.65 -6.61
C ALA A 11 -0.29 -1.56 -8.14
N ALA A 12 0.84 -1.60 -8.86
CA ALA A 12 0.85 -1.64 -10.33
C ALA A 12 0.14 -2.89 -10.87
N ALA A 13 0.43 -4.06 -10.31
CA ALA A 13 -0.24 -5.31 -10.69
C ALA A 13 -1.75 -5.26 -10.43
N ALA A 14 -2.18 -4.72 -9.29
CA ALA A 14 -3.59 -4.57 -8.96
C ALA A 14 -4.33 -3.63 -9.94
N ARG A 15 -3.66 -2.57 -10.39
CA ARG A 15 -4.20 -1.66 -11.41
C ARG A 15 -4.38 -2.38 -12.74
N SER A 16 -3.38 -3.12 -13.19
CA SER A 16 -3.43 -3.91 -14.43
C SER A 16 -4.48 -5.03 -14.36
N ALA A 17 -4.73 -5.59 -13.17
CA ALA A 17 -5.77 -6.59 -12.93
C ALA A 17 -7.20 -6.02 -12.83
N GLY A 18 -7.39 -4.72 -13.10
CA GLY A 18 -8.71 -4.08 -13.02
C GLY A 18 -9.24 -3.91 -11.59
N LYS A 19 -8.35 -3.91 -10.59
CA LYS A 19 -8.69 -3.70 -9.16
C LYS A 19 -8.18 -2.33 -8.69
N PRO A 20 -8.78 -1.22 -9.14
CA PRO A 20 -8.31 0.13 -8.83
C PRO A 20 -8.34 0.42 -7.33
N ASN A 21 -9.32 -0.13 -6.60
CA ASN A 21 -9.40 0.01 -5.15
C ASN A 21 -8.19 -0.64 -4.44
N ALA A 22 -7.81 -1.85 -4.86
CA ALA A 22 -6.65 -2.54 -4.29
C ALA A 22 -5.34 -1.80 -4.62
N ALA A 23 -5.20 -1.30 -5.85
CA ALA A 23 -4.06 -0.46 -6.24
C ALA A 23 -3.92 0.78 -5.35
N ARG A 24 -5.04 1.46 -5.07
CA ARG A 24 -5.07 2.62 -4.16
C ARG A 24 -4.66 2.25 -2.74
N LEU A 25 -5.22 1.17 -2.19
CA LEU A 25 -4.88 0.68 -0.85
C LEU A 25 -3.38 0.39 -0.69
N LEU A 26 -2.77 -0.20 -1.72
CA LEU A 26 -1.36 -0.56 -1.74
C LEU A 26 -0.47 0.67 -1.89
N ALA A 27 -0.86 1.65 -2.71
CA ALA A 27 -0.17 2.93 -2.83
C ALA A 27 -0.18 3.70 -1.50
N ASP A 28 -1.35 3.83 -0.88
CA ASP A 28 -1.52 4.51 0.41
C ASP A 28 -0.71 3.83 1.53
N LEU A 29 -0.61 2.49 1.51
CA LEU A 29 0.24 1.74 2.44
C LEU A 29 1.74 1.94 2.16
N THR A 30 2.13 2.03 0.89
CA THR A 30 3.53 2.27 0.49
C THR A 30 3.99 3.63 1.01
N GLU A 31 3.16 4.66 0.84
CA GLU A 31 3.43 6.01 1.34
C GLU A 31 3.50 6.04 2.88
N ALA A 32 2.61 5.33 3.56
CA ALA A 32 2.66 5.23 5.02
C ALA A 32 4.00 4.64 5.51
N ILE A 33 4.47 3.56 4.89
CA ILE A 33 5.76 2.94 5.25
C ILE A 33 6.93 3.85 4.89
N ALA A 34 6.91 4.52 3.74
CA ALA A 34 7.92 5.50 3.36
C ALA A 34 7.98 6.69 4.34
N SER A 35 6.84 7.08 4.91
CA SER A 35 6.75 8.09 5.97
C SER A 35 7.15 7.60 7.36
N GLY A 36 7.63 6.35 7.48
CA GLY A 36 8.03 5.74 8.75
C GLY A 36 6.89 5.19 9.61
N LYS A 37 5.65 5.17 9.10
CA LYS A 37 4.49 4.61 9.80
C LYS A 37 4.45 3.10 9.65
N THR A 38 4.04 2.41 10.69
CA THR A 38 3.88 0.95 10.63
C THR A 38 2.56 0.57 9.93
N VAL A 39 2.47 -0.67 9.45
CA VAL A 39 1.20 -1.22 8.91
C VAL A 39 0.09 -1.16 9.96
N SER A 40 0.44 -1.34 11.24
CA SER A 40 -0.51 -1.25 12.36
C SER A 40 -1.08 0.16 12.51
N ASP A 41 -0.24 1.19 12.41
CA ASP A 41 -0.68 2.59 12.46
C ASP A 41 -1.60 2.92 11.28
N TYR A 42 -1.20 2.49 10.08
CA TYR A 42 -2.00 2.67 8.87
C TYR A 42 -3.40 2.03 8.98
N ARG A 43 -3.49 0.81 9.53
CA ARG A 43 -4.77 0.13 9.78
C ARG A 43 -5.62 0.84 10.83
N ARG A 44 -4.99 1.35 11.89
CA ARG A 44 -5.69 2.09 12.96
C ARG A 44 -6.30 3.39 12.45
N THR A 45 -5.65 4.10 11.53
CA THR A 45 -6.19 5.33 10.92
C THR A 45 -7.37 5.11 9.96
N ARG A 46 -7.70 3.87 9.62
CA ARG A 46 -8.75 3.52 8.65
C ARG A 46 -9.91 2.73 9.25
N ALA A 47 -9.85 2.41 10.54
CA ALA A 47 -10.95 1.83 11.32
C ALA A 47 -11.84 2.94 11.87
#